data_AF-A0A9E2QMV0-F1
#
_entry.id   AF-A0A9E2QMV0-F1
#
_cell.length_a   1.000
_cell.length_b   1.000
_cell.length_c   1.000
_cell.angle_alpha   90.00
_cell.angle_beta   90.00
_cell.angle_gamma   90.00
#
_symmetry.space_group_name_H-M   'P 1'
#
loop_
_entity.id
_entity.type
_entity.pdbx_description
1 polymer ?
#
loop_
_entity_poly.entity_id
_entity_poly.type
_entity_poly.pdbx_seq_one_letter_code
_entity_poly.pdbx_strand_id
1 'polypeptide(L)'
;MPYLSPEEEQAIIEPRHMADFVETPYIKRLARRALSYLKVGIPVHFRGPTGTGKTTLALHVASKIGRPAVLLHGDDEYKTSDLIG
;
A
#
# COMPACT_ATOMS: atom_id res chain seq x y z
N MET A 1 -4.59 13.85 22.33
CA MET A 1 -3.94 13.12 21.21
C MET A 1 -3.97 11.65 21.57
N PRO A 2 -4.51 10.76 20.73
CA PRO A 2 -4.40 9.33 21.00
C PRO A 2 -2.92 8.93 20.93
N TYR A 3 -2.44 8.26 21.95
CA TYR A 3 -1.08 7.74 22.04
C TYR A 3 -1.03 6.48 21.18
N LEU A 4 -0.35 6.53 20.03
CA LEU A 4 -0.07 5.35 19.23
C LEU A 4 0.93 4.49 20.01
N SER A 5 0.72 3.18 20.04
CA SER A 5 1.72 2.26 20.57
C SER A 5 2.99 2.28 19.71
N PRO A 6 4.17 1.94 20.27
CA PRO A 6 5.42 1.89 19.50
C PRO A 6 5.36 0.96 18.27
N GLU A 7 4.50 -0.05 18.30
CA GLU A 7 4.30 -1.00 17.19
C GLU A 7 3.46 -0.38 16.06
N GLU A 8 2.43 0.40 16.41
CA GLU A 8 1.63 1.15 15.43
C GLU A 8 2.44 2.26 14.77
N GLU A 9 3.34 2.93 15.50
CA GLU A 9 4.28 3.90 14.92
C GLU A 9 5.24 3.23 13.92
N GLN A 10 5.67 1.98 14.18
CA GLN A 10 6.51 1.21 13.25
C GLN A 10 5.76 0.77 11.99
N ALA A 11 4.44 0.64 12.04
CA ALA A 11 3.62 0.27 10.89
C ALA A 11 3.37 1.44 9.92
N ILE A 12 3.57 2.69 10.37
CA ILE A 12 3.45 3.87 9.51
C ILE A 12 4.69 3.97 8.62
N ILE A 13 4.45 3.92 7.31
CA ILE A 13 5.47 4.11 6.29
C ILE A 13 5.22 5.42 5.54
N GLU A 14 6.31 6.01 5.06
CA GLU A 14 6.28 7.05 4.05
C GLU A 14 6.61 6.41 2.70
N PRO A 15 5.62 6.12 1.84
CA PRO A 15 5.88 5.44 0.58
C PRO A 15 6.73 6.34 -0.32
N ARG A 16 7.97 5.92 -0.61
CA ARG A 16 8.88 6.68 -1.46
C ARG A 16 8.91 6.13 -2.88
N HIS A 17 9.20 7.01 -3.83
CA HIS A 17 9.47 6.60 -5.20
C HIS A 17 10.73 5.74 -5.23
N MET A 18 10.62 4.52 -5.75
CA MET A 18 11.76 3.63 -5.96
C MET A 18 12.51 4.08 -7.23
N ALA A 19 13.78 4.45 -7.09
CA ALA A 19 14.59 4.99 -8.20
C ALA A 19 14.76 3.99 -9.36
N ASP A 20 14.72 2.70 -9.06
CA ASP A 20 14.88 1.55 -9.94
C ASP A 20 13.54 0.95 -10.41
N PHE A 21 12.40 1.60 -10.11
CA PHE A 21 11.10 1.11 -10.55
C PHE A 21 10.93 1.27 -12.07
N VAL A 22 10.80 0.13 -12.76
CA VAL A 22 10.60 0.10 -14.22
C VAL A 22 9.12 0.30 -14.55
N GLU A 23 8.76 1.51 -14.99
CA GLU A 23 7.39 1.84 -15.40
C GLU A 23 7.17 1.56 -16.89
N THR A 24 6.83 0.30 -17.22
CA THR A 24 6.42 -0.05 -18.60
C THR A 24 5.07 0.61 -18.96
N PRO A 25 4.71 0.72 -20.26
CA PRO A 25 3.40 1.26 -20.65
C PRO A 25 2.21 0.53 -20.01
N TYR A 26 2.33 -0.78 -19.78
CA TYR A 26 1.31 -1.56 -19.08
C TYR A 26 1.19 -1.14 -17.61
N ILE A 27 2.32 -1.09 -16.89
CA ILE A 27 2.36 -0.72 -15.48
C ILE A 27 1.87 0.72 -15.28
N LYS A 28 2.27 1.65 -16.16
CA LYS A 28 1.79 3.03 -16.14
C LYS A 28 0.26 3.12 -16.24
N ARG A 29 -0.35 2.37 -17.16
CA ARG A 29 -1.82 2.33 -17.31
C ARG A 29 -2.49 1.72 -16.10
N LEU A 30 -1.92 0.65 -15.54
CA LEU A 30 -2.46 -0.03 -14.37
C LEU A 30 -2.40 0.85 -13.12
N ALA A 31 -1.26 1.50 -12.86
CA ALA A 31 -1.09 2.46 -11.76
C ALA A 31 -2.04 3.66 -11.89
N ARG A 32 -2.18 4.23 -13.11
CA ARG A 32 -3.14 5.31 -13.37
C ARG A 32 -4.57 4.90 -13.04
N ARG A 33 -4.98 3.69 -13.44
CA ARG A 33 -6.32 3.17 -13.14
C ARG A 33 -6.53 3.01 -11.63
N ALA A 34 -5.55 2.45 -10.91
CA ALA A 34 -5.62 2.33 -9.46
C ALA A 34 -5.76 3.71 -8.78
N LEU A 35 -4.96 4.70 -9.20
CA LEU A 35 -5.07 6.06 -8.68
C LEU A 35 -6.44 6.68 -8.95
N SER A 36 -7.06 6.45 -10.12
CA SER A 36 -8.41 6.94 -10.42
C SER A 36 -9.46 6.38 -9.45
N TYR A 37 -9.42 5.09 -9.13
CA TYR A 37 -10.32 4.48 -8.16
C TYR A 37 -10.09 5.02 -6.75
N LEU A 38 -8.84 5.10 -6.32
CA LEU A 38 -8.49 5.59 -4.98
C LEU A 38 -8.89 7.06 -4.78
N LYS A 39 -8.79 7.89 -5.82
CA LYS A 39 -9.21 9.31 -5.77
C LYS A 39 -10.70 9.50 -5.51
N VAL A 40 -11.53 8.52 -5.87
CA VAL A 40 -12.99 8.55 -5.62
C VAL A 40 -13.40 7.69 -4.43
N GLY A 41 -12.44 7.25 -3.61
CA GLY A 41 -12.70 6.46 -2.40
C GLY A 41 -13.00 4.98 -2.66
N ILE A 42 -12.71 4.46 -3.85
CA ILE A 42 -12.89 3.03 -4.15
C ILE A 42 -11.59 2.27 -3.83
N PRO A 43 -11.64 1.26 -2.93
CA PRO A 43 -10.49 0.42 -2.61
C PRO A 43 -9.98 -0.39 -3.81
N VAL A 44 -8.67 -0.59 -3.87
CA VAL A 44 -8.02 -1.36 -4.95
C VAL A 44 -7.29 -2.56 -4.37
N HIS A 45 -7.52 -3.74 -4.97
CA HIS A 45 -6.82 -4.97 -4.66
C HIS A 45 -6.10 -5.48 -5.92
N PHE A 46 -4.76 -5.47 -5.90
CA PHE A 46 -3.95 -6.08 -6.97
C PHE A 46 -3.89 -7.60 -6.82
N ARG A 47 -4.31 -8.33 -7.86
CA ARG A 47 -4.29 -9.81 -7.89
C ARG A 47 -3.34 -10.35 -8.95
N GLY A 48 -2.79 -11.54 -8.70
CA GLY A 48 -1.89 -12.26 -9.60
C GLY A 48 -0.97 -13.23 -8.86
N PRO A 49 -0.24 -14.09 -9.59
CA PRO A 49 0.68 -15.08 -9.01
C PRO A 49 1.70 -14.48 -8.05
N THR A 50 2.30 -15.30 -7.18
CA THR A 50 3.40 -14.86 -6.31
C THR A 50 4.59 -14.35 -7.14
N GLY A 51 5.39 -13.44 -6.57
CA GLY A 51 6.57 -12.88 -7.24
C GLY A 51 6.31 -11.90 -8.39
N THR A 52 5.07 -11.58 -8.73
CA THR A 52 4.72 -10.67 -9.85
C THR A 52 4.81 -9.17 -9.53
N GLY A 53 5.38 -8.79 -8.39
CA GLY A 53 5.59 -7.37 -8.02
C GLY A 53 4.32 -6.63 -7.55
N LYS A 54 3.28 -7.33 -7.07
CA LYS A 54 2.04 -6.71 -6.57
C LYS A 54 2.27 -5.73 -5.42
N THR A 55 3.06 -6.14 -4.42
CA THR A 55 3.43 -5.30 -3.28
C THR A 55 4.23 -4.08 -3.74
N THR A 56 5.20 -4.31 -4.63
CA THR A 56 5.98 -3.23 -5.26
C THR A 56 5.09 -2.24 -6.00
N LEU A 57 4.10 -2.73 -6.77
CA LEU A 57 3.13 -1.87 -7.45
C LEU A 57 2.24 -1.10 -6.48
N ALA A 58 1.80 -1.72 -5.38
CA ALA A 58 1.03 -1.06 -4.33
C ALA A 58 1.81 0.09 -3.69
N LEU A 59 3.08 -0.15 -3.34
CA LEU A 59 3.98 0.87 -2.80
C LEU A 59 4.26 1.98 -3.82
N HIS A 60 4.44 1.63 -5.10
CA HIS A 60 4.58 2.61 -6.18
C HIS A 60 3.35 3.51 -6.30
N VAL A 61 2.15 2.93 -6.27
CA VAL A 61 0.89 3.70 -6.29
C VAL A 61 0.78 4.57 -5.03
N ALA A 62 1.08 4.04 -3.85
CA ALA A 62 1.04 4.77 -2.59
C ALA A 62 2.00 5.97 -2.59
N SER A 63 3.20 5.83 -3.17
CA SER A 63 4.17 6.93 -3.30
C SER A 63 3.64 8.09 -4.14
N LYS A 64 2.76 7.83 -5.11
CA LYS A 64 2.10 8.85 -5.94
C LYS A 64 0.91 9.52 -5.25
N ILE A 65 0.41 8.95 -4.14
CA ILE A 65 -0.67 9.57 -3.35
C ILE A 65 -0.09 10.68 -2.44
N GLY A 66 1.16 10.54 -2.00
CA GLY A 66 1.87 11.58 -1.24
C GLY A 66 1.34 11.78 0.18
N ARG A 67 0.93 10.69 0.83
CA ARG A 67 0.56 10.69 2.25
C ARG A 67 1.14 9.45 2.96
N PRO A 68 1.36 9.51 4.28
CA PRO A 68 1.74 8.34 5.06
C PRO A 68 0.76 7.19 4.84
N ALA A 69 1.25 5.96 4.84
CA ALA A 69 0.44 4.75 4.72
C ALA A 69 0.71 3.83 5.90
N VAL A 70 -0.30 3.08 6.34
CA VAL A 70 -0.12 2.00 7.31
C VAL A 70 0.12 0.71 6.54
N LEU A 71 1.24 0.04 6.81
CA LEU A 71 1.55 -1.26 6.24
C LEU A 71 1.09 -2.37 7.19
N LEU A 72 -0.04 -2.98 6.87
CA LEU A 72 -0.55 -4.14 7.59
C LEU A 72 0.06 -5.42 7.01
N HIS A 73 0.88 -6.11 7.82
CA HIS A 73 1.32 -7.47 7.50
C HIS A 73 0.32 -8.46 8.11
N GLY A 74 -0.36 -9.22 7.27
CA GLY A 74 -1.14 -10.37 7.77
C GLY A 74 -0.18 -11.52 8.05
N ASP A 75 -0.05 -11.90 9.31
CA ASP A 75 0.40 -13.24 9.69
C ASP A 75 -0.79 -14.06 10.20
N ASP A 76 -0.57 -15.33 10.51
CA ASP A 76 -1.62 -16.22 11.02
C ASP A 76 -2.07 -15.87 12.45
N GLU A 77 -1.37 -14.95 13.14
CA GLU A 77 -1.66 -14.53 14.50
C GLU A 77 -2.52 -13.24 14.55
N TYR A 78 -2.61 -12.52 13.43
CA TYR A 78 -3.46 -11.34 13.24
C TYR A 78 -4.95 -11.67 13.43
N LYS A 79 -5.57 -11.11 14.48
CA LYS A 79 -6.98 -11.26 14.82
C LYS A 79 -7.75 -10.00 14.51
N THR A 80 -9.08 -10.14 14.39
CA THR A 80 -9.97 -8.99 14.22
C THR A 80 -9.90 -8.00 15.40
N SER A 81 -9.55 -8.47 16.59
CA SER A 81 -9.29 -7.62 17.77
C SER A 81 -8.19 -6.60 17.51
N ASP A 82 -7.14 -7.00 16.79
CA ASP A 82 -5.96 -6.17 16.55
C ASP A 82 -6.27 -5.01 15.58
N LEU A 83 -7.39 -5.09 14.86
CA LEU A 83 -7.85 -4.05 13.94
C LEU A 83 -8.73 -2.98 14.60
N ILE A 84 -9.33 -3.28 15.75
CA ILE A 84 -10.32 -2.42 16.41
C ILE A 84 -9.97 -2.06 17.86
N GLY A 85 -9.02 -2.76 18.48
CA GLY A 85 -8.66 -2.65 19.90
C GLY A 85 -9.44 -3.62 20.78
#